data_AF-A0A7Z1PK28-F1
#
_entry.id   AF-A0A7Z1PK28-F1
#
_cell.length_a   1.000
_cell.length_b   1.000
_cell.length_c   1.000
_cell.angle_alpha   90.00
_cell.angle_beta   90.00
_cell.angle_gamma   90.00
#
_symmetry.space_group_name_H-M   'P 1'
#
loop_
_entity.id
_entity.type
_entity.pdbx_description
1 polymer ?
#
loop_
_entity_poly.entity_id
_entity_poly.type
_entity_poly.pdbx_seq_one_letter_code
_entity_poly.pdbx_strand_id
1 'polypeptide(L)'
;SMMTCMPPRDTLLTIGNEIIEAAMSFRCRYWEYLAFRPLLSEYFDKDPDFLWTQAPRPRLSDKSYKHNYYDEKITLEERLLRTANKDFVTTEEEIMFDAADVMRLGKDLFIQHGLTTNRKAMEWFKRKYPDFRIHAVNFPGDPYPIHIDATFVPLRPGLIINNPHRPLPKEQRAIFEANDWEIVEAAQPAHKEPPPLCYSSVWLSMNCLVLNHKTVIVEASEVHQLEQMDKLGMNVIPVAFRDAYAFGGGLHCSTADVFRDGKCEDYFPNQKVKDITRV
;
A
#
# COMPACT_ATOMS: atom_id res chain seq x y z
N SER A 1 -22.63 7.24 7.90
CA SER A 1 -22.28 5.98 8.56
C SER A 1 -20.75 5.84 8.53
N MET A 2 -20.15 5.29 9.59
CA MET A 2 -18.74 4.88 9.61
C MET A 2 -18.63 3.45 9.05
N MET A 3 -17.56 3.14 8.31
CA MET A 3 -17.37 1.84 7.64
C MET A 3 -16.99 0.75 8.66
N THR A 4 -15.81 0.86 9.29
CA THR A 4 -15.22 -0.09 10.27
C THR A 4 -14.03 0.58 10.96
N CYS A 5 -13.29 -0.14 11.83
CA CYS A 5 -11.95 0.23 12.34
C CYS A 5 -10.81 -0.64 11.74
N MET A 6 -11.11 -1.36 10.66
CA MET A 6 -10.19 -2.21 9.90
C MET A 6 -10.29 -1.81 8.42
N PRO A 7 -9.16 -1.78 7.69
CA PRO A 7 -7.79 -2.08 8.13
C PRO A 7 -7.00 -0.87 8.70
N PRO A 8 -6.19 -1.03 9.77
CA PRO A 8 -5.34 0.03 10.31
C PRO A 8 -4.27 0.52 9.33
N ARG A 9 -3.79 -0.35 8.43
CA ARG A 9 -2.78 -0.01 7.41
C ARG A 9 -3.19 1.15 6.52
N ASP A 10 -4.48 1.29 6.28
CA ASP A 10 -5.02 2.31 5.38
C ASP A 10 -5.01 3.69 6.05
N THR A 11 -5.09 3.71 7.37
CA THR A 11 -5.23 4.93 8.17
C THR A 11 -3.90 5.39 8.76
N LEU A 12 -3.01 4.47 9.13
CA LEU A 12 -1.77 4.78 9.85
C LEU A 12 -0.53 4.50 8.98
N LEU A 13 0.30 5.52 8.79
CA LEU A 13 1.60 5.41 8.12
C LEU A 13 2.74 5.76 9.06
N THR A 14 3.60 4.79 9.37
CA THR A 14 4.80 5.01 10.19
C THR A 14 6.00 5.35 9.31
N ILE A 15 6.66 6.50 9.52
CA ILE A 15 7.91 6.89 8.87
C ILE A 15 8.90 7.37 9.94
N GLY A 16 9.97 6.60 10.16
CA GLY A 16 10.91 6.89 11.24
C GLY A 16 10.22 6.81 12.61
N ASN A 17 10.35 7.88 13.40
CA ASN A 17 9.69 8.07 14.69
C ASN A 17 8.29 8.72 14.58
N GLU A 18 7.75 8.89 13.36
CA GLU A 18 6.46 9.54 13.14
C GLU A 18 5.38 8.54 12.73
N ILE A 19 4.18 8.63 13.31
CA ILE A 19 2.95 8.03 12.76
C ILE A 19 2.03 9.14 12.24
N ILE A 20 1.63 8.99 10.97
CA ILE A 20 0.73 9.89 10.27
C ILE A 20 -0.67 9.27 10.21
N GLU A 21 -1.69 10.02 10.63
CA GLU A 21 -3.09 9.74 10.27
C GLU A 21 -3.34 10.20 8.82
N ALA A 22 -3.68 9.27 7.93
CA ALA A 22 -3.83 9.52 6.50
C ALA A 22 -5.03 10.44 6.15
N ALA A 23 -4.89 11.16 5.04
CA ALA A 23 -5.87 12.09 4.49
C ALA A 23 -6.96 11.37 3.67
N MET A 24 -7.49 10.27 4.21
CA MET A 24 -8.42 9.31 3.61
C MET A 24 -9.32 9.89 2.52
N SER A 25 -9.51 9.16 1.42
CA SER A 25 -10.32 9.63 0.27
C SER A 25 -11.80 9.23 0.34
N PHE A 26 -12.18 8.27 1.20
CA PHE A 26 -13.56 7.79 1.29
C PHE A 26 -14.35 8.56 2.36
N ARG A 27 -15.50 9.13 1.98
CA ARG A 27 -16.40 9.86 2.90
C ARG A 27 -16.82 9.03 4.13
N CYS A 28 -17.05 7.72 3.97
CA CYS A 28 -17.42 6.82 5.06
C CYS A 28 -16.27 6.52 6.04
N ARG A 29 -15.02 6.86 5.68
CA ARG A 29 -13.80 6.65 6.51
C ARG A 29 -13.34 7.94 7.18
N TYR A 30 -14.20 8.98 7.20
CA TYR A 30 -13.83 10.32 7.68
C TYR A 30 -13.44 10.39 9.17
N TRP A 31 -13.86 9.43 9.99
CA TRP A 31 -13.58 9.45 11.43
C TRP A 31 -12.81 8.21 11.89
N GLU A 32 -12.30 7.40 10.96
CA GLU A 32 -11.71 6.09 11.26
C GLU A 32 -10.47 6.18 12.14
N TYR A 33 -9.66 7.23 11.99
CA TYR A 33 -8.48 7.50 12.80
C TYR A 33 -8.77 7.61 14.31
N LEU A 34 -10.00 7.97 14.71
CA LEU A 34 -10.37 8.09 16.12
C LEU A 34 -10.25 6.76 16.87
N ALA A 35 -10.41 5.63 16.17
CA ALA A 35 -10.26 4.31 16.77
C ALA A 35 -8.83 4.06 17.30
N PHE A 36 -7.82 4.73 16.73
CA PHE A 36 -6.41 4.51 17.07
C PHE A 36 -5.86 5.54 18.06
N ARG A 37 -6.56 6.66 18.29
CA ARG A 37 -6.07 7.76 19.15
C ARG A 37 -5.70 7.37 20.58
N PRO A 38 -6.41 6.43 21.26
CA PRO A 38 -5.96 5.98 22.58
C PRO A 38 -4.54 5.40 22.55
N LEU A 39 -4.20 4.61 21.52
CA LEU A 39 -2.85 4.07 21.35
C LEU A 39 -1.83 5.14 20.96
N LEU A 40 -2.18 6.05 20.05
CA LEU A 40 -1.27 7.14 19.65
C LEU A 40 -0.96 8.08 20.82
N SER A 41 -1.95 8.37 21.68
CA SER A 41 -1.74 9.12 22.92
C SER A 41 -0.80 8.38 23.86
N GLU A 42 -0.99 7.08 24.04
CA GLU A 42 -0.12 6.26 24.88
C GLU A 42 1.33 6.25 24.36
N TYR A 43 1.53 6.18 23.04
CA TYR A 43 2.87 6.26 22.44
C TYR A 43 3.51 7.62 22.67
N PHE A 44 2.75 8.70 22.51
CA PHE A 44 3.22 10.07 22.75
C PHE A 44 3.63 10.32 24.19
N ASP A 45 2.90 9.76 25.15
CA ASP A 45 3.24 9.91 26.57
C ASP A 45 4.47 9.07 26.97
N LYS A 46 4.74 7.96 26.26
CA LYS A 46 5.80 7.00 26.60
C LYS A 46 7.13 7.24 25.88
N ASP A 47 7.08 7.77 24.67
CA ASP A 47 8.26 7.97 23.83
C ASP A 47 8.45 9.46 23.51
N PRO A 48 9.46 10.14 24.10
CA PRO A 48 9.69 11.57 23.88
C PRO A 48 10.11 11.89 22.45
N ASP A 49 10.58 10.91 21.67
CA ASP A 49 10.95 11.09 20.28
C ASP A 49 9.77 10.80 19.33
N PHE A 50 8.64 10.25 19.81
CA PHE A 50 7.50 9.93 18.96
C PHE A 50 6.79 11.19 18.44
N LEU A 51 6.62 11.25 17.12
CA LEU A 51 5.86 12.29 16.44
C LEU A 51 4.50 11.74 16.01
N TRP A 52 3.45 12.44 16.41
CA TRP A 52 2.09 12.16 15.97
C TRP A 52 1.59 13.31 15.10
N THR A 53 1.29 12.99 13.84
CA THR A 53 0.81 13.97 12.87
C THR A 53 -0.50 13.52 12.24
N GLN A 54 -1.39 14.47 11.97
CA GLN A 54 -2.51 14.27 11.07
C GLN A 54 -2.19 14.95 9.73
N ALA A 55 -2.27 14.21 8.62
CA ALA A 55 -2.16 14.80 7.29
C ALA A 55 -3.31 15.80 7.05
N PRO A 56 -3.15 16.79 6.16
CA PRO A 56 -4.19 17.80 5.91
C PRO A 56 -5.54 17.13 5.65
N ARG A 57 -6.47 17.28 6.59
CA ARG A 57 -7.76 16.58 6.54
C ARG A 57 -8.55 17.13 5.34
N PRO A 58 -8.93 16.29 4.36
CA PRO A 58 -9.70 16.76 3.23
C PRO A 58 -11.12 17.14 3.67
N ARG A 59 -11.80 17.97 2.89
CA ARG A 59 -13.22 18.29 3.05
C ARG A 59 -14.11 17.23 2.41
N LEU A 60 -13.59 16.50 1.42
CA LEU A 60 -14.30 15.48 0.63
C LEU A 60 -15.58 16.03 -0.02
N SER A 61 -15.50 17.27 -0.50
CA SER A 61 -16.59 17.92 -1.24
C SER A 61 -16.82 17.24 -2.60
N ASP A 62 -17.87 17.63 -3.32
CA ASP A 62 -18.09 17.08 -4.66
C ASP A 62 -16.95 17.40 -5.63
N LYS A 63 -16.24 18.51 -5.43
CA LYS A 63 -15.05 18.87 -6.23
C LYS A 63 -13.90 17.90 -6.09
N SER A 64 -13.86 17.12 -5.01
CA SER A 64 -12.81 16.14 -4.73
C SER A 64 -12.94 14.89 -5.62
N TYR A 65 -14.08 14.73 -6.32
CA TYR A 65 -14.37 13.54 -7.11
C TYR A 65 -14.88 13.87 -8.52
N LYS A 66 -14.57 13.02 -9.48
CA LYS A 66 -15.20 13.01 -10.80
C LYS A 66 -16.57 12.35 -10.70
N HIS A 67 -17.61 13.11 -11.00
CA HIS A 67 -18.97 12.59 -11.06
C HIS A 67 -19.09 11.48 -12.12
N ASN A 68 -19.90 10.46 -11.81
CA ASN A 68 -20.19 9.33 -12.72
C ASN A 68 -18.96 8.51 -13.15
N TYR A 69 -17.87 8.55 -12.37
CA TYR A 69 -16.67 7.76 -12.69
C TYR A 69 -16.98 6.25 -12.71
N TYR A 70 -17.84 5.74 -11.83
CA TYR A 70 -18.26 4.33 -11.79
C TYR A 70 -19.70 4.11 -12.30
N ASP A 71 -20.11 4.81 -13.36
CA ASP A 71 -21.37 4.50 -14.02
C ASP A 71 -21.42 2.99 -14.38
N GLU A 72 -22.57 2.34 -14.17
CA GLU A 72 -22.76 0.89 -14.39
C GLU A 72 -22.46 0.48 -15.84
N LYS A 73 -22.48 1.44 -16.78
CA LYS A 73 -22.14 1.22 -18.19
C LYS A 73 -20.64 1.09 -18.44
N ILE A 74 -19.78 1.48 -17.50
CA ILE A 74 -18.32 1.43 -17.67
C ILE A 74 -17.82 -0.01 -17.57
N THR A 75 -17.35 -0.52 -18.70
CA THR A 75 -16.78 -1.86 -18.87
C THR A 75 -15.44 -2.01 -18.14
N LEU A 76 -15.00 -3.26 -17.96
CA LEU A 76 -13.69 -3.56 -17.40
C LEU A 76 -12.55 -3.01 -18.27
N GLU A 77 -12.68 -3.10 -19.60
CA GLU A 77 -11.70 -2.57 -20.55
C GLU A 77 -11.54 -1.06 -20.42
N GLU A 78 -12.65 -0.33 -20.31
CA GLU A 78 -12.62 1.12 -20.07
C GLU A 78 -11.96 1.48 -18.74
N ARG A 79 -12.16 0.66 -17.68
CA ARG A 79 -11.47 0.88 -16.38
C ARG A 79 -9.97 0.70 -16.52
N LEU A 80 -9.52 -0.34 -17.22
CA LEU A 80 -8.10 -0.58 -17.49
C LEU A 80 -7.48 0.56 -18.33
N LEU A 81 -8.19 1.05 -19.34
CA LEU A 81 -7.77 2.21 -20.12
C LEU A 81 -7.64 3.48 -19.25
N ARG A 82 -8.58 3.71 -18.33
CA ARG A 82 -8.50 4.82 -17.37
C ARG A 82 -7.30 4.67 -16.44
N THR A 83 -7.07 3.48 -15.85
CA THR A 83 -5.88 3.23 -15.02
C THR A 83 -4.58 3.43 -15.80
N ALA A 84 -4.50 2.95 -17.04
CA ALA A 84 -3.35 3.15 -17.92
C ALA A 84 -3.09 4.64 -18.18
N ASN A 85 -4.16 5.42 -18.38
CA ASN A 85 -4.13 6.87 -18.56
C ASN A 85 -3.98 7.66 -17.25
N LYS A 86 -3.90 6.98 -16.09
CA LYS A 86 -3.84 7.59 -14.75
C LYS A 86 -5.03 8.53 -14.49
N ASP A 87 -6.17 8.21 -15.09
CA ASP A 87 -7.43 8.92 -14.94
C ASP A 87 -8.23 8.29 -13.81
N PHE A 88 -8.24 8.90 -12.63
CA PHE A 88 -8.87 8.33 -11.43
C PHE A 88 -10.06 9.15 -10.93
N VAL A 89 -10.86 8.56 -10.04
CA VAL A 89 -12.06 9.19 -9.47
C VAL A 89 -11.72 10.43 -8.64
N THR A 90 -10.60 10.44 -7.93
CA THR A 90 -10.16 11.60 -7.15
C THR A 90 -9.58 12.68 -8.04
N THR A 91 -9.90 13.95 -7.73
CA THR A 91 -9.30 15.12 -8.38
C THR A 91 -8.09 15.62 -7.58
N GLU A 92 -7.45 16.70 -8.06
CA GLU A 92 -6.35 17.38 -7.38
C GLU A 92 -6.82 18.60 -6.55
N GLU A 93 -8.12 18.67 -6.20
CA GLU A 93 -8.70 19.74 -5.37
C GLU A 93 -8.00 19.83 -4.00
N GLU A 94 -7.70 18.70 -3.39
CA GLU A 94 -7.13 18.60 -2.04
C GLU A 94 -6.21 17.38 -1.90
N ILE A 95 -5.43 17.33 -0.81
CA ILE A 95 -4.54 16.21 -0.54
C ILE A 95 -5.39 15.00 -0.12
N MET A 96 -5.27 13.89 -0.83
CA MET A 96 -5.95 12.64 -0.50
C MET A 96 -5.00 11.47 -0.70
N PHE A 97 -4.87 10.64 0.32
CA PHE A 97 -4.17 9.36 0.24
C PHE A 97 -4.65 8.40 1.32
N ASP A 98 -4.59 7.12 1.00
CA ASP A 98 -4.65 6.04 1.98
C ASP A 98 -3.21 5.57 2.25
N ALA A 99 -2.86 5.31 3.52
CA ALA A 99 -1.51 4.91 3.90
C ALA A 99 -1.07 3.59 3.25
N ALA A 100 -2.02 2.71 2.90
CA ALA A 100 -1.80 1.43 2.23
C ALA A 100 -1.37 1.56 0.76
N ASP A 101 -1.41 2.76 0.16
CA ASP A 101 -0.79 3.03 -1.16
C ASP A 101 0.72 3.33 -1.06
N VAL A 102 1.28 3.47 0.15
CA VAL A 102 2.67 3.88 0.37
C VAL A 102 3.53 2.68 0.80
N MET A 103 4.40 2.21 -0.10
CA MET A 103 5.46 1.26 0.24
C MET A 103 6.72 1.98 0.70
N ARG A 104 7.22 1.58 1.87
CA ARG A 104 8.39 2.17 2.53
C ARG A 104 9.61 1.28 2.30
N LEU A 105 10.58 1.76 1.52
CA LEU A 105 11.84 1.07 1.28
C LEU A 105 13.00 2.00 1.67
N GLY A 106 13.21 2.13 2.99
CA GLY A 106 14.28 2.97 3.52
C GLY A 106 14.05 4.45 3.19
N LYS A 107 14.98 5.06 2.44
CA LYS A 107 14.88 6.45 1.96
C LYS A 107 13.89 6.66 0.81
N ASP A 108 13.30 5.61 0.26
CA ASP A 108 12.42 5.67 -0.91
C ASP A 108 10.98 5.29 -0.54
N LEU A 109 10.05 6.18 -0.88
CA LEU A 109 8.62 5.96 -0.74
C LEU A 109 8.01 5.73 -2.12
N PHE A 110 7.59 4.50 -2.39
CA PHE A 110 6.88 4.13 -3.61
C PHE A 110 5.38 4.23 -3.36
N ILE A 111 4.76 5.25 -3.93
CA ILE A 111 3.37 5.61 -3.72
C ILE A 111 2.58 5.28 -4.99
N GLN A 112 1.57 4.43 -4.86
CA GLN A 112 0.66 4.15 -5.96
C GLN A 112 -0.21 5.37 -6.26
N HIS A 113 -0.17 5.85 -7.52
CA HIS A 113 -1.18 6.77 -8.02
C HIS A 113 -2.41 5.95 -8.40
N GLY A 114 -3.53 6.16 -7.70
CA GLY A 114 -4.69 5.29 -7.80
C GLY A 114 -5.99 6.00 -7.45
N LEU A 115 -6.99 5.21 -7.07
CA LEU A 115 -8.35 5.70 -6.80
C LEU A 115 -8.48 6.41 -5.44
N THR A 116 -7.52 6.17 -4.55
CA THR A 116 -7.49 6.67 -3.17
C THR A 116 -6.39 7.70 -2.93
N THR A 117 -5.37 7.73 -3.78
CA THR A 117 -4.16 8.54 -3.61
C THR A 117 -3.85 9.36 -4.86
N ASN A 118 -3.82 10.69 -4.73
CA ASN A 118 -3.65 11.64 -5.83
C ASN A 118 -2.24 12.27 -5.91
N ARG A 119 -1.96 13.04 -6.97
CA ARG A 119 -0.63 13.65 -7.18
C ARG A 119 -0.32 14.73 -6.15
N LYS A 120 -1.32 15.45 -5.68
CA LYS A 120 -1.17 16.46 -4.62
C LYS A 120 -0.69 15.86 -3.31
N ALA A 121 -1.06 14.61 -2.99
CA ALA A 121 -0.49 13.88 -1.87
C ALA A 121 0.99 13.58 -2.06
N MET A 122 1.42 13.16 -3.25
CA MET A 122 2.84 12.93 -3.54
C MET A 122 3.67 14.22 -3.41
N GLU A 123 3.16 15.34 -3.88
CA GLU A 123 3.75 16.67 -3.67
C GLU A 123 3.82 17.04 -2.18
N TRP A 124 2.82 16.66 -1.39
CA TRP A 124 2.84 16.86 0.05
C TRP A 124 3.92 16.01 0.74
N PHE A 125 4.04 14.72 0.40
CA PHE A 125 5.11 13.85 0.91
C PHE A 125 6.50 14.41 0.58
N LYS A 126 6.71 14.88 -0.65
CA LYS A 126 7.97 15.49 -1.09
C LYS A 126 8.36 16.73 -0.27
N ARG A 127 7.37 17.55 0.10
CA ARG A 127 7.60 18.75 0.93
C ARG A 127 7.80 18.40 2.40
N LYS A 128 7.08 17.41 2.92
CA LYS A 128 7.16 16.99 4.32
C LYS A 128 8.46 16.23 4.62
N TYR A 129 8.94 15.43 3.67
CA TYR A 129 10.12 14.57 3.80
C TYR A 129 11.17 14.90 2.74
N PRO A 130 11.85 16.06 2.83
CA PRO A 130 12.83 16.49 1.83
C PRO A 130 14.05 15.56 1.71
N ASP A 131 14.34 14.78 2.76
CA ASP A 131 15.44 13.80 2.77
C ASP A 131 15.04 12.44 2.15
N PHE A 132 13.76 12.25 1.84
CA PHE A 132 13.23 11.06 1.20
C PHE A 132 13.06 11.26 -0.30
N ARG A 133 13.02 10.13 -1.00
CA ARG A 133 12.80 10.05 -2.44
C ARG A 133 11.37 9.57 -2.68
N ILE A 134 10.56 10.40 -3.35
CA ILE A 134 9.16 10.06 -3.63
C ILE A 134 9.04 9.52 -5.05
N HIS A 135 8.47 8.33 -5.16
CA HIS A 135 8.29 7.60 -6.41
C HIS A 135 6.80 7.35 -6.64
N ALA A 136 6.28 7.86 -7.74
CA ALA A 136 4.92 7.60 -8.17
C ALA A 136 4.88 6.37 -9.08
N VAL A 137 4.31 5.28 -8.57
CA VAL A 137 4.13 4.03 -9.32
C VAL A 137 2.69 3.87 -9.78
N ASN A 138 2.49 3.10 -10.86
CA ASN A 138 1.17 2.76 -11.39
C ASN A 138 1.19 1.37 -12.02
N PHE A 139 0.07 0.66 -11.93
CA PHE A 139 -0.11 -0.71 -12.42
C PHE A 139 -1.27 -0.74 -13.42
N PRO A 140 -1.02 -0.54 -14.73
CA PRO A 140 -2.08 -0.43 -15.75
C PRO A 140 -3.02 -1.64 -15.84
N GLY A 141 -2.54 -2.82 -15.42
CA GLY A 141 -3.34 -4.05 -15.37
C GLY A 141 -4.33 -4.12 -14.20
N ASP A 142 -4.30 -3.16 -13.27
CA ASP A 142 -5.26 -3.13 -12.15
C ASP A 142 -6.50 -2.30 -12.49
N PRO A 143 -7.68 -2.91 -12.62
CA PRO A 143 -8.92 -2.17 -12.87
C PRO A 143 -9.41 -1.40 -11.63
N TYR A 144 -8.87 -1.69 -10.45
CA TYR A 144 -9.21 -1.05 -9.18
C TYR A 144 -7.94 -0.78 -8.35
N PRO A 145 -7.08 0.17 -8.75
CA PRO A 145 -5.86 0.49 -8.03
C PRO A 145 -6.19 1.22 -6.71
N ILE A 146 -6.58 0.42 -5.73
CA ILE A 146 -6.80 0.77 -4.33
C ILE A 146 -5.80 -0.06 -3.54
N HIS A 147 -4.83 0.62 -2.93
CA HIS A 147 -3.74 0.04 -2.14
C HIS A 147 -2.78 -0.82 -2.98
N ILE A 148 -1.50 -0.82 -2.59
CA ILE A 148 -0.42 -1.43 -3.37
C ILE A 148 0.03 -2.79 -2.79
N ASP A 149 -0.34 -3.08 -1.54
CA ASP A 149 0.13 -4.22 -0.75
C ASP A 149 -0.52 -5.57 -1.10
N ALA A 150 -1.42 -5.63 -2.09
CA ALA A 150 -1.85 -6.85 -2.78
C ALA A 150 -1.42 -6.87 -4.26
N THR A 151 -0.44 -6.03 -4.60
CA THR A 151 0.08 -5.85 -5.95
C THR A 151 1.61 -5.92 -5.97
N PHE A 152 2.30 -5.29 -5.02
CA PHE A 152 3.76 -5.17 -4.98
C PHE A 152 4.25 -5.23 -3.53
N VAL A 153 4.87 -6.35 -3.16
CA VAL A 153 5.21 -6.64 -1.75
C VAL A 153 6.72 -6.90 -1.62
N PRO A 154 7.47 -5.92 -1.09
CA PRO A 154 8.87 -6.13 -0.71
C PRO A 154 8.99 -7.12 0.45
N LEU A 155 9.84 -8.14 0.30
CA LEU A 155 10.07 -9.18 1.33
C LEU A 155 11.32 -8.90 2.17
N ARG A 156 12.37 -8.45 1.51
CA ARG A 156 13.67 -8.08 2.09
C ARG A 156 14.42 -7.18 1.10
N PRO A 157 15.49 -6.49 1.51
CA PRO A 157 16.33 -5.75 0.58
C PRO A 157 16.75 -6.61 -0.61
N GLY A 158 16.44 -6.15 -1.82
CA GLY A 158 16.75 -6.86 -3.05
C GLY A 158 15.71 -7.89 -3.52
N LEU A 159 14.57 -8.10 -2.83
CA LEU A 159 13.55 -9.05 -3.26
C LEU A 159 12.13 -8.54 -3.06
N ILE A 160 11.35 -8.56 -4.13
CA ILE A 160 9.93 -8.19 -4.18
C ILE A 160 9.13 -9.30 -4.88
N ILE A 161 7.94 -9.61 -4.38
CA ILE A 161 6.93 -10.33 -5.13
C ILE A 161 5.95 -9.32 -5.76
N ASN A 162 5.59 -9.52 -7.04
CA ASN A 162 4.66 -8.67 -7.77
C ASN A 162 3.53 -9.53 -8.36
N ASN A 163 2.29 -9.06 -8.21
CA ASN A 163 1.10 -9.70 -8.75
C ASN A 163 1.22 -9.86 -10.28
N PRO A 164 1.16 -11.09 -10.83
CA PRO A 164 1.34 -11.33 -12.26
C PRO A 164 0.23 -10.74 -13.14
N HIS A 165 -0.94 -10.44 -12.58
CA HIS A 165 -2.04 -9.78 -13.30
C HIS A 165 -1.93 -8.24 -13.24
N ARG A 166 -1.07 -7.72 -12.38
CA ARG A 166 -0.83 -6.29 -12.19
C ARG A 166 0.68 -6.01 -12.24
N PRO A 167 1.33 -6.31 -13.38
CA PRO A 167 2.78 -6.21 -13.47
C PRO A 167 3.23 -4.75 -13.35
N LEU A 168 4.30 -4.52 -12.58
CA LEU A 168 5.02 -3.24 -12.61
C LEU A 168 5.56 -3.03 -14.04
N PRO A 169 5.24 -1.90 -14.71
CA PRO A 169 5.70 -1.64 -16.07
C PRO A 169 7.23 -1.64 -16.18
N LYS A 170 7.75 -2.10 -17.33
CA LYS A 170 9.19 -2.26 -17.57
C LYS A 170 9.97 -0.99 -17.30
N GLU A 171 9.46 0.18 -17.70
CA GLU A 171 10.15 1.44 -17.45
C GLU A 171 10.22 1.80 -15.96
N GLN A 172 9.23 1.39 -15.17
CA GLN A 172 9.21 1.58 -13.71
C GLN A 172 10.09 0.56 -12.99
N ARG A 173 10.33 -0.64 -13.57
CA ARG A 173 11.26 -1.65 -13.03
C ARG A 173 12.72 -1.19 -13.07
N ALA A 174 13.08 -0.25 -13.95
CA ALA A 174 14.46 0.16 -14.18
C ALA A 174 15.20 0.62 -12.92
N ILE A 175 14.52 1.31 -11.98
CA ILE A 175 15.15 1.75 -10.71
C ILE A 175 15.48 0.57 -9.79
N PHE A 176 14.62 -0.45 -9.77
CA PHE A 176 14.81 -1.68 -9.01
C PHE A 176 15.95 -2.52 -9.61
N GLU A 177 15.89 -2.78 -10.91
CA GLU A 177 16.90 -3.57 -11.63
C GLU A 177 18.29 -2.92 -11.56
N ALA A 178 18.38 -1.59 -11.61
CA ALA A 178 19.65 -0.86 -11.47
C ALA A 178 20.24 -0.91 -10.05
N ASN A 179 19.48 -1.38 -9.06
CA ASN A 179 19.87 -1.51 -7.66
C ASN A 179 19.76 -2.96 -7.17
N ASP A 180 19.93 -3.93 -8.10
CA ASP A 180 20.00 -5.37 -7.82
C ASP A 180 18.76 -5.96 -7.11
N TRP A 181 17.59 -5.34 -7.32
CA TRP A 181 16.33 -5.89 -6.85
C TRP A 181 15.78 -6.93 -7.83
N GLU A 182 15.47 -8.11 -7.30
CA GLU A 182 14.73 -9.14 -8.00
C GLU A 182 13.22 -8.94 -7.78
N ILE A 183 12.47 -8.85 -8.89
CA ILE A 183 11.00 -8.78 -8.86
C ILE A 183 10.46 -10.08 -9.43
N VAL A 184 10.02 -10.97 -8.54
CA VAL A 184 9.44 -12.27 -8.92
C VAL A 184 7.92 -12.18 -9.00
N GLU A 185 7.31 -12.98 -9.86
CA GLU A 185 5.86 -13.08 -9.92
C GLU A 185 5.33 -13.80 -8.67
N ALA A 186 4.28 -13.26 -8.04
CA ALA A 186 3.61 -13.90 -6.93
C ALA A 186 2.94 -15.21 -7.39
N ALA A 187 2.91 -16.21 -6.50
CA ALA A 187 2.23 -17.47 -6.75
C ALA A 187 0.72 -17.24 -6.96
N GLN A 188 0.09 -18.10 -7.77
CA GLN A 188 -1.36 -18.06 -7.96
C GLN A 188 -2.07 -18.33 -6.62
N PRO A 189 -3.13 -17.57 -6.26
CA PRO A 189 -3.91 -17.83 -5.07
C PRO A 189 -4.37 -19.30 -5.01
N ALA A 190 -4.41 -19.88 -3.81
CA ALA A 190 -4.90 -21.25 -3.63
C ALA A 190 -6.42 -21.34 -3.87
N HIS A 191 -7.12 -20.20 -3.80
CA HIS A 191 -8.56 -20.09 -3.92
C HIS A 191 -8.97 -19.34 -5.18
N LYS A 192 -10.08 -19.77 -5.79
CA LYS A 192 -10.61 -19.15 -7.01
C LYS A 192 -11.52 -17.96 -6.74
N GLU A 193 -12.12 -17.91 -5.56
CA GLU A 193 -13.08 -16.87 -5.16
C GLU A 193 -12.68 -16.27 -3.81
N PRO A 194 -12.92 -14.96 -3.60
CA PRO A 194 -12.76 -14.35 -2.28
C PRO A 194 -13.80 -14.92 -1.30
N PRO A 195 -13.57 -14.84 0.02
CA PRO A 195 -14.57 -15.24 1.00
C PRO A 195 -15.83 -14.35 0.93
N PRO A 196 -16.98 -14.81 1.44
CA PRO A 196 -18.21 -14.02 1.43
C PRO A 196 -18.03 -12.63 2.04
N LEU A 197 -18.68 -11.62 1.45
CA LEU A 197 -18.64 -10.21 1.88
C LEU A 197 -17.25 -9.53 1.77
N CYS A 198 -16.26 -10.19 1.18
CA CYS A 198 -14.97 -9.58 0.88
C CYS A 198 -15.05 -8.74 -0.40
N TYR A 199 -14.70 -7.46 -0.28
CA TYR A 199 -14.63 -6.51 -1.38
C TYR A 199 -13.27 -6.50 -2.09
N SER A 200 -12.29 -7.23 -1.56
CA SER A 200 -10.95 -7.39 -2.12
C SER A 200 -10.87 -8.61 -3.03
N SER A 201 -9.79 -8.72 -3.81
CA SER A 201 -9.58 -9.85 -4.71
C SER A 201 -8.95 -11.07 -4.01
N VAL A 202 -8.93 -12.22 -4.70
CA VAL A 202 -8.19 -13.42 -4.26
C VAL A 202 -6.69 -13.17 -4.05
N TRP A 203 -6.15 -12.07 -4.57
CA TRP A 203 -4.75 -11.67 -4.39
C TRP A 203 -4.42 -11.18 -2.98
N LEU A 204 -5.38 -11.17 -2.05
CA LEU A 204 -5.03 -11.12 -0.62
C LEU A 204 -4.13 -12.29 -0.20
N SER A 205 -4.00 -13.35 -1.01
CA SER A 205 -3.00 -14.41 -0.86
C SER A 205 -1.58 -13.89 -0.62
N MET A 206 -1.16 -12.83 -1.33
CA MET A 206 0.17 -12.23 -1.22
C MET A 206 0.25 -11.08 -0.21
N ASN A 207 -0.87 -10.68 0.42
CA ASN A 207 -0.92 -9.61 1.42
C ASN A 207 -0.40 -10.11 2.80
N CYS A 208 0.87 -10.49 2.82
CA CYS A 208 1.55 -11.12 3.94
C CYS A 208 2.20 -10.09 4.89
N LEU A 209 2.45 -10.48 6.14
CA LEU A 209 3.19 -9.65 7.09
C LEU A 209 4.65 -10.11 7.18
N VAL A 210 5.58 -9.31 6.67
CA VAL A 210 7.01 -9.53 6.89
C VAL A 210 7.37 -9.12 8.32
N LEU A 211 7.80 -10.07 9.15
CA LEU A 211 8.24 -9.78 10.53
C LEU A 211 9.68 -9.25 10.56
N ASN A 212 10.54 -9.85 9.76
CA ASN A 212 11.93 -9.45 9.55
C ASN A 212 12.42 -9.99 8.20
N HIS A 213 13.65 -9.68 7.79
CA HIS A 213 14.21 -10.08 6.49
C HIS A 213 14.33 -11.60 6.27
N LYS A 214 14.02 -12.42 7.29
CA LYS A 214 14.02 -13.89 7.20
C LYS A 214 12.66 -14.51 7.48
N THR A 215 11.67 -13.78 8.01
CA THR A 215 10.43 -14.39 8.52
C THR A 215 9.21 -13.64 8.00
N VAL A 216 8.24 -14.40 7.50
CA VAL A 216 6.99 -13.87 6.93
C VAL A 216 5.79 -14.64 7.48
N ILE A 217 4.72 -13.92 7.82
CA ILE A 217 3.42 -14.52 8.16
C ILE A 217 2.55 -14.52 6.92
N VAL A 218 1.99 -15.68 6.59
CA VAL A 218 1.15 -15.91 5.41
C VAL A 218 -0.15 -16.58 5.85
N GLU A 219 -1.24 -16.33 5.13
CA GLU A 219 -2.52 -16.96 5.41
C GLU A 219 -2.42 -18.49 5.21
N ALA A 220 -2.88 -19.27 6.20
CA ALA A 220 -2.61 -20.70 6.30
C ALA A 220 -3.21 -21.55 5.17
N SER A 221 -4.29 -21.09 4.53
CA SER A 221 -4.94 -21.80 3.42
C SER A 221 -4.37 -21.43 2.05
N GLU A 222 -3.52 -20.40 1.95
CA GLU A 222 -2.87 -19.96 0.71
C GLU A 222 -1.59 -20.78 0.44
N VAL A 223 -1.77 -22.09 0.24
CA VAL A 223 -0.67 -23.09 0.18
C VAL A 223 0.38 -22.80 -0.89
N HIS A 224 0.00 -22.22 -2.04
CA HIS A 224 0.97 -21.85 -3.07
C HIS A 224 1.85 -20.67 -2.63
N GLN A 225 1.29 -19.72 -1.87
CA GLN A 225 2.05 -18.60 -1.34
C GLN A 225 2.99 -19.07 -0.21
N LEU A 226 2.52 -20.00 0.64
CA LEU A 226 3.36 -20.66 1.64
C LEU A 226 4.58 -21.32 0.99
N GLU A 227 4.37 -22.14 -0.03
CA GLU A 227 5.44 -22.83 -0.77
C GLU A 227 6.39 -21.86 -1.49
N GLN A 228 5.86 -20.80 -2.11
CA GLN A 228 6.70 -19.80 -2.77
C GLN A 228 7.61 -19.09 -1.78
N MET A 229 7.08 -18.65 -0.63
CA MET A 229 7.87 -17.93 0.37
C MET A 229 9.00 -18.81 0.93
N ASP A 230 8.73 -20.10 1.16
CA ASP A 230 9.74 -21.09 1.58
C ASP A 230 10.86 -21.24 0.52
N LYS A 231 10.49 -21.40 -0.76
CA LYS A 231 11.46 -21.47 -1.88
C LYS A 231 12.29 -20.19 -2.05
N LEU A 232 11.73 -19.03 -1.71
CA LEU A 232 12.43 -17.75 -1.68
C LEU A 232 13.35 -17.61 -0.44
N GLY A 233 13.42 -18.62 0.42
CA GLY A 233 14.29 -18.69 1.59
C GLY A 233 13.74 -17.93 2.80
N MET A 234 12.42 -17.73 2.88
CA MET A 234 11.76 -17.16 4.05
C MET A 234 11.33 -18.27 5.02
N ASN A 235 11.47 -18.02 6.32
CA ASN A 235 10.80 -18.77 7.36
C ASN A 235 9.32 -18.38 7.38
N VAL A 236 8.44 -19.31 7.01
CA VAL A 236 7.02 -19.05 6.81
C VAL A 236 6.22 -19.44 8.04
N ILE A 237 5.45 -18.50 8.59
CA ILE A 237 4.53 -18.73 9.70
C ILE A 237 3.10 -18.71 9.14
N PRO A 238 2.42 -19.87 9.04
CA PRO A 238 1.03 -19.90 8.62
C PRO A 238 0.10 -19.40 9.74
N VAL A 239 -0.85 -18.53 9.40
CA VAL A 239 -1.92 -18.07 10.31
C VAL A 239 -3.26 -18.21 9.61
N ALA A 240 -4.21 -18.91 10.25
CA ALA A 240 -5.58 -18.99 9.74
C ALA A 240 -6.22 -17.60 9.86
N PHE A 241 -6.35 -16.90 8.73
CA PHE A 241 -6.78 -15.50 8.70
C PHE A 241 -7.80 -15.20 7.60
N ARG A 242 -8.16 -16.19 6.77
CA ARG A 242 -9.05 -16.01 5.62
C ARG A 242 -10.39 -15.37 5.99
N ASP A 243 -10.98 -15.72 7.13
CA ASP A 243 -12.28 -15.18 7.56
C ASP A 243 -12.22 -13.67 7.86
N ALA A 244 -11.03 -13.12 8.16
CA ALA A 244 -10.84 -11.69 8.39
C ALA A 244 -10.80 -10.86 7.10
N TYR A 245 -10.61 -11.49 5.93
CA TYR A 245 -10.52 -10.79 4.64
C TYR A 245 -11.77 -9.96 4.34
N ALA A 246 -12.94 -10.40 4.83
CA ALA A 246 -14.19 -9.66 4.70
C ALA A 246 -14.16 -8.25 5.32
N PHE A 247 -13.22 -7.99 6.24
CA PHE A 247 -13.06 -6.70 6.92
C PHE A 247 -12.02 -5.79 6.25
N GLY A 248 -11.67 -6.06 5.00
CA GLY A 248 -10.97 -5.10 4.14
C GLY A 248 -9.52 -5.44 3.79
N GLY A 249 -8.99 -6.60 4.18
CA GLY A 249 -7.66 -7.00 3.72
C GLY A 249 -7.04 -8.21 4.41
N GLY A 250 -5.81 -8.53 3.98
CA GLY A 250 -5.02 -9.64 4.52
C GLY A 250 -4.21 -9.22 5.75
N LEU A 251 -3.10 -9.91 5.99
CA LEU A 251 -2.28 -9.71 7.19
C LEU A 251 -1.58 -8.34 7.20
N HIS A 252 -1.11 -7.85 6.05
CA HIS A 252 -0.47 -6.54 5.97
C HIS A 252 -1.48 -5.40 6.18
N CYS A 253 -2.66 -5.48 5.55
CA CYS A 253 -3.72 -4.50 5.74
C CYS A 253 -4.19 -4.48 7.22
N SER A 254 -4.30 -5.65 7.82
CA SER A 254 -4.78 -5.84 9.19
C SER A 254 -3.82 -5.39 10.28
N THR A 255 -2.65 -4.87 9.91
CA THR A 255 -1.62 -4.41 10.86
C THR A 255 -1.07 -3.04 10.45
N ALA A 256 -0.59 -2.28 11.42
CA ALA A 256 0.26 -1.12 11.20
C ALA A 256 1.51 -1.30 12.07
N ASP A 257 2.67 -1.48 11.45
CA ASP A 257 3.94 -1.66 12.15
C ASP A 257 4.40 -0.30 12.71
N VAL A 258 4.26 -0.17 14.03
CA VAL A 258 4.62 1.02 14.80
C VAL A 258 6.10 1.08 15.16
N PHE A 259 6.76 -0.08 15.20
CA PHE A 259 8.18 -0.19 15.52
C PHE A 259 8.80 -1.39 14.79
N ARG A 260 9.97 -1.17 14.20
CA ARG A 260 10.88 -2.20 13.67
C ARG A 260 12.30 -1.79 14.04
N ASP A 261 13.08 -2.73 14.57
CA ASP A 261 14.49 -2.48 14.85
C ASP A 261 15.26 -2.29 13.54
N GLY A 262 15.98 -1.18 13.40
CA GLY A 262 16.69 -0.81 12.18
C GLY A 262 17.02 0.67 12.07
N LYS A 263 17.61 1.05 10.93
CA LYS A 263 17.92 2.45 10.56
C LYS A 263 17.27 2.79 9.22
N CYS A 264 17.19 4.09 8.90
CA CYS A 264 16.77 4.53 7.57
C CYS A 264 17.90 4.29 6.55
N GLU A 265 17.91 3.11 5.95
CA GLU A 265 18.89 2.69 4.94
C GLU A 265 18.57 3.24 3.55
N ASP A 266 19.60 3.36 2.71
CA ASP A 266 19.45 3.68 1.29
C ASP A 266 19.54 2.36 0.50
N TYR A 267 18.39 1.85 0.05
CA TYR A 267 18.31 0.63 -0.77
C TYR A 267 18.39 0.89 -2.28
N PHE A 268 18.54 2.15 -2.69
CA PHE A 268 18.63 2.56 -4.08
C PHE A 268 19.81 3.52 -4.30
N PRO A 269 21.06 3.15 -3.96
CA PRO A 269 22.21 4.05 -4.09
C PRO A 269 22.55 4.41 -5.54
N ASN A 270 22.19 3.56 -6.51
CA ASN A 270 22.38 3.83 -7.93
C ASN A 270 21.23 4.70 -8.48
N GLN A 271 21.47 6.01 -8.45
CA GLN A 271 20.56 7.03 -8.96
C GLN A 271 20.90 7.50 -10.39
N LYS A 272 21.84 6.84 -11.08
CA LYS A 272 22.26 7.22 -12.45
C LYS A 272 21.30 6.70 -13.53
N VAL A 273 20.38 5.81 -13.17
CA VAL A 273 19.34 5.29 -14.05
C VAL A 273 18.26 6.35 -14.27
N LYS A 274 17.67 6.39 -15.47
CA LYS A 274 16.48 7.19 -15.73
C LYS A 274 15.30 6.59 -14.96
N ASP A 275 15.07 7.09 -13.76
CA ASP A 275 13.91 6.74 -12.95
C ASP A 275 12.69 7.59 -13.34
N ILE A 276 11.75 6.97 -14.05
CA ILE A 276 10.51 7.64 -14.47
C ILE A 276 9.47 7.74 -13.36
N THR A 277 9.67 7.04 -12.25
CA THR A 277 8.75 7.05 -11.11
C THR A 277 9.02 8.27 -10.23
N ARG A 278 10.23 8.82 -10.25
CA ARG A 278 10.59 9.97 -9.44
C ARG A 278 9.70 11.18 -9.71
N VAL A 279 9.16 11.78 -8.63
CA VAL A 279 8.34 13.01 -8.68
C VAL A 279 8.89 14.15 -7.86
#